data_AF-A0A852AEN1-F1
#
_entry.id   AF-A0A852AEN1-F1
#
_cell.length_a   1.000
_cell.length_b   1.000
_cell.length_c   1.000
_cell.angle_alpha   90.00
_cell.angle_beta   90.00
_cell.angle_gamma   90.00
#
_symmetry.space_group_name_H-M   'P 1'
#
loop_
_entity.id
_entity.type
_entity.pdbx_description
1 polymer ?
#
loop_
_entity_poly.entity_id
_entity_poly.type
_entity_poly.pdbx_seq_one_letter_code
_entity_poly.pdbx_strand_id
1 'polypeptide(L)'
;WPGVISVQATWENGTWHMCSGALIHPQWVLTVAQCFAHAGDISRWKVLIGATDLIEPGPEARLRHIKNLLVHQHYEPRTARNNIALLELDQPVECSDYIQLGCVPDSSLAGDIGGPLVCKDNGGDYFWLVGLTSWGKGCAGAKRPGVFTSIQQFHTWIQVQMGLLPPEA
;
A
#
# COMPACT_ATOMS: atom_id res chain seq x y z
N TRP A 1 4.83 7.40 -9.51
CA TRP A 1 5.53 6.10 -9.49
C TRP A 1 4.58 5.01 -9.95
N PRO A 2 5.01 4.13 -10.87
CA PRO A 2 4.23 3.00 -11.39
C PRO A 2 3.75 1.92 -10.40
N GLY A 3 4.35 1.79 -9.21
CA GLY A 3 3.85 0.82 -8.22
C GLY A 3 2.96 1.39 -7.13
N VAL A 4 2.56 2.68 -7.23
CA VAL A 4 1.50 3.23 -6.35
C VAL A 4 0.22 2.52 -6.75
N ILE A 5 -0.48 2.02 -5.75
CA ILE A 5 -1.73 1.29 -5.95
C ILE A 5 -2.86 2.06 -5.31
N SER A 6 -3.97 2.15 -6.03
CA SER A 6 -5.23 2.66 -5.51
C SER A 6 -6.05 1.49 -5.00
N VAL A 7 -6.21 1.40 -3.67
CA VAL A 7 -7.10 0.43 -3.02
C VAL A 7 -8.50 1.02 -3.03
N GLN A 8 -9.43 0.31 -3.66
CA GLN A 8 -10.79 0.76 -3.89
C GLN A 8 -11.78 -0.19 -3.26
N ALA A 9 -12.93 0.35 -2.88
CA ALA A 9 -14.07 -0.44 -2.43
C ALA A 9 -15.36 0.05 -3.06
N THR A 10 -16.23 -0.90 -3.37
CA THR A 10 -17.50 -0.67 -4.06
C THR A 10 -18.66 -0.84 -3.09
N TRP A 11 -19.48 0.21 -2.97
CA TRP A 11 -20.73 0.25 -2.22
C TRP A 11 -21.90 0.60 -3.14
N GLU A 12 -23.12 0.65 -2.59
CA GLU A 12 -24.34 0.95 -3.36
C GLU A 12 -24.28 2.27 -4.14
N ASN A 13 -23.50 3.25 -3.64
CA ASN A 13 -23.33 4.56 -4.26
C ASN A 13 -22.13 4.67 -5.22
N GLY A 14 -21.42 3.57 -5.50
CA GLY A 14 -20.29 3.54 -6.43
C GLY A 14 -18.99 2.99 -5.84
N THR A 15 -17.92 3.09 -6.64
CA THR A 15 -16.57 2.67 -6.27
C THR A 15 -15.76 3.88 -5.82
N TRP A 16 -15.10 3.76 -4.66
CA TRP A 16 -14.38 4.86 -4.04
C TRP A 16 -12.94 4.44 -3.75
N HIS A 17 -12.00 5.37 -3.94
CA HIS A 17 -10.63 5.22 -3.47
C HIS A 17 -10.59 5.35 -1.94
N MET A 18 -10.10 4.31 -1.28
CA MET A 18 -10.03 4.23 0.18
C MET A 18 -8.64 4.59 0.69
N CYS A 19 -7.63 3.96 0.09
CA CYS A 19 -6.24 4.10 0.51
C CYS A 19 -5.30 3.87 -0.64
N SER A 20 -4.08 4.36 -0.49
CA SER A 20 -2.95 3.97 -1.31
C SER A 20 -2.27 2.70 -0.80
N GLY A 21 -1.49 2.08 -1.66
CA GLY A 21 -0.62 0.95 -1.34
C GLY A 21 0.60 0.91 -2.24
N ALA A 22 1.48 -0.04 -1.95
CA ALA A 22 2.73 -0.27 -2.68
C ALA A 22 2.79 -1.71 -3.19
N LEU A 23 3.05 -1.90 -4.48
CA LEU A 23 3.37 -3.22 -5.02
C LEU A 23 4.76 -3.65 -4.53
N ILE A 24 4.82 -4.67 -3.68
CA ILE A 24 6.08 -5.21 -3.13
C ILE A 24 6.46 -6.57 -3.74
N HIS A 25 5.50 -7.21 -4.41
CA HIS A 25 5.67 -8.44 -5.19
C HIS A 25 4.61 -8.43 -6.30
N PRO A 26 4.80 -9.12 -7.44
CA PRO A 26 3.78 -9.23 -8.50
C PRO A 26 2.37 -9.60 -8.03
N GLN A 27 2.24 -10.26 -6.88
CA GLN A 27 0.97 -10.70 -6.30
C GLN A 27 0.72 -10.15 -4.87
N TRP A 28 1.58 -9.28 -4.35
CA TRP A 28 1.43 -8.73 -2.99
C TRP A 28 1.50 -7.21 -2.96
N VAL A 29 0.48 -6.63 -2.34
CA VAL A 29 0.37 -5.19 -2.08
C VAL A 29 0.50 -4.94 -0.60
N LEU A 30 1.36 -3.98 -0.25
CA LEU A 30 1.54 -3.51 1.10
C LEU A 30 0.78 -2.20 1.32
N THR A 31 0.04 -2.11 2.42
CA THR A 31 -0.73 -0.92 2.78
C THR A 31 -0.92 -0.91 4.32
N VAL A 32 -1.78 -0.03 4.83
CA VAL A 32 -2.00 0.13 6.28
C VAL A 32 -3.32 -0.53 6.71
N ALA A 33 -3.32 -1.12 7.91
CA ALA A 33 -4.47 -1.82 8.49
C ALA A 33 -5.70 -0.92 8.69
N GLN A 34 -5.48 0.36 8.96
CA GLN A 34 -6.51 1.35 9.22
C GLN A 34 -7.53 1.46 8.08
N CYS A 35 -7.12 1.23 6.84
CA CYS A 35 -7.99 1.20 5.67
C CYS A 35 -9.08 0.14 5.77
N PHE A 36 -8.84 -0.92 6.55
CA PHE A 36 -9.67 -2.11 6.61
C PHE A 36 -10.37 -2.32 7.95
N ALA A 37 -10.32 -1.33 8.86
CA ALA A 37 -10.96 -1.41 10.18
C ALA A 37 -12.47 -1.74 10.10
N HIS A 38 -13.11 -1.41 8.98
CA HIS A 38 -14.50 -1.73 8.67
C HIS A 38 -14.66 -2.34 7.26
N ALA A 39 -13.71 -3.20 6.85
CA ALA A 39 -13.70 -3.73 5.48
C ALA A 39 -14.97 -4.50 5.10
N GLY A 40 -15.62 -5.16 6.07
CA GLY A 40 -16.80 -5.98 5.80
C GLY A 40 -16.46 -7.14 4.85
N ASP A 41 -17.22 -7.25 3.76
CA ASP A 41 -16.99 -8.28 2.74
C ASP A 41 -15.85 -7.87 1.78
N ILE A 42 -14.80 -8.69 1.74
CA ILE A 42 -13.59 -8.50 0.92
C ILE A 42 -13.94 -8.53 -0.59
N SER A 43 -15.03 -9.19 -0.99
CA SER A 43 -15.46 -9.25 -2.40
C SER A 43 -15.73 -7.87 -3.02
N ARG A 44 -15.98 -6.87 -2.17
CA ARG A 44 -16.23 -5.48 -2.56
C ARG A 44 -14.95 -4.68 -2.79
N TRP A 45 -13.79 -5.24 -2.45
CA TRP A 45 -12.50 -4.57 -2.50
C TRP A 45 -11.69 -4.99 -3.72
N LYS A 46 -11.06 -4.00 -4.34
CA LYS A 46 -10.25 -4.15 -5.55
C LYS A 46 -9.03 -3.26 -5.45
N VAL A 47 -8.00 -3.61 -6.20
CA VAL A 47 -6.83 -2.75 -6.38
C VAL A 47 -6.73 -2.33 -7.84
N LEU A 48 -6.44 -1.04 -8.04
CA LEU A 48 -6.15 -0.45 -9.34
C LEU A 48 -4.67 -0.09 -9.39
N ILE A 49 -3.97 -0.63 -10.38
CA ILE A 49 -2.51 -0.63 -10.49
C ILE A 49 -2.15 -0.01 -11.84
N GLY A 50 -1.12 0.85 -11.88
CA GLY A 50 -0.65 1.48 -13.12
C GLY A 50 -1.58 2.54 -13.71
N ALA A 51 -2.55 3.01 -12.93
CA ALA A 51 -3.42 4.11 -13.33
C ALA A 51 -2.73 5.47 -13.13
N THR A 52 -2.83 6.36 -14.12
CA THR A 52 -2.34 7.74 -14.02
C THR A 52 -3.40 8.73 -13.55
N ASP A 53 -4.68 8.39 -13.72
CA ASP A 53 -5.83 9.16 -13.28
C ASP A 53 -6.90 8.19 -12.71
N LEU A 54 -7.66 8.59 -11.70
CA LEU A 54 -8.66 7.70 -11.07
C LEU A 54 -10.02 7.70 -11.78
N ILE A 55 -10.30 8.73 -12.57
CA ILE A 55 -11.51 8.88 -13.39
C ILE A 55 -11.26 8.24 -14.76
N GLU A 56 -10.07 8.46 -15.33
CA GLU A 56 -9.62 7.87 -16.59
C GLU A 56 -8.31 7.09 -16.41
N PRO A 57 -8.37 5.84 -15.90
CA PRO A 57 -7.18 5.04 -15.54
C PRO A 57 -6.15 4.84 -16.64
N GLY A 58 -6.56 4.97 -17.91
CA GLY A 58 -5.70 4.72 -19.06
C GLY A 58 -5.58 3.23 -19.40
N PRO A 59 -4.98 2.92 -20.57
CA PRO A 59 -4.92 1.57 -21.11
C PRO A 59 -3.96 0.64 -20.35
N GLU A 60 -3.00 1.20 -19.61
CA GLU A 60 -2.00 0.44 -18.84
C GLU A 60 -2.51 0.04 -17.46
N ALA A 61 -3.62 0.61 -17.01
CA ALA A 61 -4.20 0.27 -15.73
C ALA A 61 -4.67 -1.19 -15.69
N ARG A 62 -4.41 -1.85 -14.55
CA ARG A 62 -4.84 -3.21 -14.27
C ARG A 62 -5.63 -3.23 -12.98
N LEU A 63 -6.84 -3.77 -13.07
CA LEU A 63 -7.68 -4.03 -11.91
C LEU A 63 -7.48 -5.48 -11.45
N ARG A 64 -7.34 -5.69 -10.14
CA ARG A 64 -7.20 -7.01 -9.51
C ARG A 64 -8.12 -7.13 -8.30
N HIS A 65 -8.62 -8.34 -8.06
CA HIS A 65 -9.38 -8.62 -6.85
C HIS A 65 -8.44 -8.99 -5.71
N ILE A 66 -8.92 -8.80 -4.48
CA ILE A 66 -8.20 -9.21 -3.30
C ILE A 66 -8.57 -10.66 -2.99
N LYS A 67 -7.61 -11.56 -3.09
CA LYS A 67 -7.76 -12.96 -2.72
C LYS A 67 -7.74 -13.13 -1.21
N ASN A 68 -6.75 -12.52 -0.54
CA ASN A 68 -6.62 -12.54 0.91
C ASN A 68 -6.26 -11.15 1.44
N LEU A 69 -6.91 -10.75 2.53
CA LEU A 69 -6.61 -9.54 3.30
C LEU A 69 -6.00 -9.96 4.64
N LEU A 70 -4.74 -9.62 4.85
CA LEU A 70 -3.99 -9.96 6.05
C LEU A 70 -3.70 -8.69 6.85
N VAL A 71 -4.51 -8.42 7.87
CA VAL A 71 -4.26 -7.36 8.84
C VAL A 71 -3.36 -7.88 9.94
N HIS A 72 -2.41 -7.07 10.40
CA HIS A 72 -1.54 -7.44 11.51
C HIS A 72 -2.36 -7.80 12.77
N GLN A 73 -2.07 -8.95 13.38
CA GLN A 73 -2.88 -9.53 14.46
C GLN A 73 -3.01 -8.63 15.70
N HIS A 74 -1.99 -7.80 15.94
CA HIS A 74 -1.95 -6.84 17.05
C HIS A 74 -2.24 -5.40 16.63
N TYR A 75 -2.94 -5.18 15.52
CA TYR A 75 -3.35 -3.84 15.11
C TYR A 75 -4.31 -3.22 16.13
N GLU A 76 -3.98 -2.01 16.61
CA GLU A 76 -4.79 -1.26 17.59
C GLU A 76 -5.34 0.03 16.95
N PRO A 77 -6.65 0.10 16.62
CA PRO A 77 -7.24 1.21 15.89
C PRO A 77 -7.14 2.56 16.62
N ARG A 78 -7.14 2.56 17.96
CA ARG A 78 -7.12 3.79 18.76
C ARG A 78 -5.77 4.51 18.73
N THR A 79 -4.69 3.74 18.61
CA THR A 79 -3.31 4.27 18.68
C THR A 79 -2.59 4.16 17.33
N ALA A 80 -3.21 3.51 16.35
CA ALA A 80 -2.57 3.09 15.10
C ALA A 80 -1.29 2.25 15.33
N ARG A 81 -1.22 1.53 16.45
CA ARG A 81 -0.11 0.59 16.71
C ARG A 81 -0.25 -0.60 15.77
N ASN A 82 0.86 -1.04 15.20
CA ASN A 82 0.92 -2.13 14.22
C ASN A 82 0.01 -1.90 13.01
N ASN A 83 -0.02 -0.66 12.51
CA ASN A 83 -0.86 -0.25 11.39
C ASN A 83 -0.31 -0.73 10.03
N ILE A 84 -0.34 -2.03 9.78
CA ILE A 84 0.13 -2.66 8.55
C ILE A 84 -0.82 -3.77 8.08
N ALA A 85 -1.01 -3.86 6.76
CA ALA A 85 -1.77 -4.92 6.13
C ALA A 85 -1.14 -5.35 4.80
N LEU A 86 -1.35 -6.62 4.46
CA LEU A 86 -0.94 -7.24 3.21
C LEU A 86 -2.18 -7.68 2.43
N LEU A 87 -2.18 -7.39 1.12
CA LEU A 87 -3.20 -7.85 0.20
C LEU A 87 -2.56 -8.84 -0.76
N GLU A 88 -3.07 -10.08 -0.78
CA GLU A 88 -2.76 -11.05 -1.81
C GLU A 88 -3.71 -10.83 -2.99
N LEU A 89 -3.17 -10.69 -4.19
CA LEU A 89 -3.95 -10.53 -5.40
C LEU A 89 -4.45 -11.89 -5.91
N ASP A 90 -5.61 -11.88 -6.57
CA ASP A 90 -6.16 -13.06 -7.26
C ASP A 90 -5.26 -13.56 -8.38
N GLN A 91 -4.55 -12.65 -9.06
CA GLN A 91 -3.60 -12.95 -10.13
C GLN A 91 -2.38 -12.03 -10.04
N PRO A 92 -1.18 -12.53 -10.42
CA PRO A 92 0.00 -11.69 -10.49
C PRO A 92 -0.15 -10.59 -11.56
N VAL A 93 0.67 -9.57 -11.40
CA VAL A 93 0.73 -8.42 -12.30
C VAL A 93 2.09 -8.43 -12.98
N GLU A 94 2.07 -8.26 -14.30
CA GLU A 94 3.29 -8.14 -15.08
C GLU A 94 3.86 -6.73 -14.93
N CYS A 95 5.18 -6.65 -14.73
CA CYS A 95 5.85 -5.37 -14.60
C CYS A 95 5.95 -4.68 -15.98
N SER A 96 5.70 -3.38 -16.02
CA SER A 96 5.83 -2.49 -17.18
C SER A 96 6.37 -1.13 -16.74
N ASP A 97 6.57 -0.20 -17.66
CA ASP A 97 6.95 1.18 -17.31
C ASP A 97 5.92 1.87 -16.40
N TYR A 98 4.68 1.40 -16.43
CA TYR A 98 3.56 1.89 -15.62
C TYR A 98 3.26 0.99 -14.42
N ILE A 99 3.91 -0.17 -14.29
CA ILE A 99 3.77 -1.08 -13.16
C ILE A 99 5.16 -1.59 -12.74
N GLN A 100 5.74 -1.02 -11.69
CA GLN A 100 7.06 -1.42 -11.21
C GLN A 100 7.03 -1.68 -9.72
N LEU A 101 7.81 -2.65 -9.28
CA LEU A 101 8.14 -2.86 -7.88
C LEU A 101 8.95 -1.64 -7.37
N GLY A 102 8.76 -1.27 -6.09
CA GLY A 102 9.22 -0.03 -5.42
C GLY A 102 10.31 0.86 -6.08
N CYS A 103 9.98 2.11 -6.49
CA CYS A 103 10.87 3.30 -6.67
C CYS A 103 10.11 4.65 -6.84
N VAL A 104 10.24 5.68 -5.98
CA VAL A 104 9.60 7.03 -6.19
C VAL A 104 10.60 8.18 -6.16
N PRO A 105 10.64 9.04 -7.19
CA PRO A 105 10.90 10.46 -7.04
C PRO A 105 9.59 11.25 -7.07
N ASP A 106 9.34 12.03 -6.02
CA ASP A 106 8.91 13.44 -6.02
C ASP A 106 8.14 13.76 -4.73
N SER A 107 8.56 14.83 -4.04
CA SER A 107 8.21 15.18 -2.66
C SER A 107 6.94 16.04 -2.52
N SER A 108 6.11 16.10 -3.56
CA SER A 108 5.09 17.15 -3.72
C SER A 108 3.63 16.69 -3.58
N LEU A 109 3.36 15.39 -3.44
CA LEU A 109 2.00 14.88 -3.22
C LEU A 109 1.69 14.75 -1.72
N ALA A 110 0.62 15.40 -1.28
CA ALA A 110 0.01 15.13 0.02
C ALA A 110 -0.30 13.62 0.10
N GLY A 111 0.40 12.89 0.97
CA GLY A 111 0.35 11.44 0.97
C GLY A 111 -1.01 10.89 1.36
N ASP A 112 -1.66 10.15 0.47
CA ASP A 112 -2.80 9.32 0.80
C ASP A 112 -2.43 8.32 1.89
N ILE A 113 -3.40 7.94 2.73
CA ILE A 113 -3.23 6.91 3.75
C ILE A 113 -2.78 5.61 3.07
N GLY A 114 -1.73 4.97 3.57
CA GLY A 114 -1.14 3.77 2.99
C GLY A 114 -0.17 4.02 1.83
N GLY A 115 0.03 5.28 1.42
CA GLY A 115 1.01 5.64 0.40
C GLY A 115 2.45 5.32 0.83
N PRO A 116 3.32 4.88 -0.08
CA PRO A 116 4.71 4.53 0.23
C PRO A 116 5.57 5.76 0.54
N LEU A 117 6.37 5.66 1.61
CA LEU A 117 7.54 6.50 1.85
C LEU A 117 8.78 5.76 1.38
N VAL A 118 9.50 6.33 0.42
CA VAL A 118 10.73 5.75 -0.11
C VAL A 118 11.92 6.70 0.03
N CYS A 119 13.13 6.14 0.10
CA CYS A 119 14.38 6.89 0.10
C CYS A 119 15.27 6.44 -1.05
N LYS A 120 15.86 7.38 -1.81
CA LYS A 120 16.86 7.05 -2.83
C LYS A 120 18.14 6.59 -2.13
N ASP A 121 18.74 5.51 -2.62
CA ASP A 121 20.05 5.09 -2.15
C ASP A 121 21.14 6.10 -2.56
N ASN A 122 22.09 6.39 -1.68
CA ASN A 122 23.13 7.39 -1.94
C ASN A 122 24.14 6.94 -3.01
N GLY A 123 24.27 5.63 -3.25
CA GLY A 123 25.27 5.05 -4.14
C GLY A 123 24.71 4.34 -5.37
N GLY A 124 23.37 4.32 -5.56
CA GLY A 124 22.73 3.58 -6.64
C GLY A 124 21.46 4.23 -7.21
N ASP A 125 20.95 3.64 -8.28
CA ASP A 125 19.72 4.07 -8.97
C ASP A 125 18.47 3.31 -8.49
N TYR A 126 18.46 2.89 -7.22
CA TYR A 126 17.34 2.21 -6.60
C TYR A 126 16.88 2.96 -5.34
N PHE A 127 15.65 2.68 -4.92
CA PHE A 127 15.01 3.32 -3.77
C PHE A 127 14.56 2.25 -2.77
N TRP A 128 14.63 2.59 -1.49
CA TRP A 128 14.16 1.75 -0.39
C TRP A 128 12.76 2.14 0.03
N LEU A 129 11.83 1.19 0.12
CA LEU A 129 10.56 1.40 0.81
C LEU A 129 10.81 1.37 2.33
N VAL A 130 10.71 2.53 2.97
CA VAL A 130 11.04 2.71 4.40
C VAL A 130 9.81 2.85 5.28
N GLY A 131 8.68 3.29 4.73
CA GLY A 131 7.45 3.44 5.49
C GLY A 131 6.18 3.52 4.65
N LEU A 132 5.04 3.56 5.32
CA LEU A 132 3.73 3.85 4.73
C LEU A 132 3.09 5.00 5.48
N THR A 133 2.46 5.93 4.78
CA THR A 133 1.74 7.05 5.40
C THR A 133 0.63 6.49 6.28
N SER A 134 0.69 6.76 7.59
CA SER A 134 -0.32 6.29 8.54
C SER A 134 -1.35 7.37 8.82
N TRP A 135 -0.93 8.50 9.40
CA TRP A 135 -1.84 9.60 9.73
C TRP A 135 -1.10 10.94 9.82
N GLY A 136 -1.85 12.02 9.58
CA GLY A 136 -1.38 13.40 9.60
C GLY A 136 -2.48 14.34 9.11
N LYS A 137 -2.54 15.57 9.64
CA LYS A 137 -3.49 16.59 9.14
C LYS A 137 -2.81 17.40 8.03
N GLY A 138 -3.13 17.08 6.77
CA GLY A 138 -2.61 17.78 5.59
C GLY A 138 -1.12 17.53 5.35
N CYS A 139 -0.50 18.34 4.48
CA CYS A 139 0.95 18.31 4.25
C CYS A 139 1.69 18.52 5.57
N ALA A 140 2.76 17.76 5.80
CA ALA A 140 3.60 17.88 6.98
C ALA A 140 4.12 19.33 7.13
N GLY A 141 3.51 20.10 8.02
CA GLY A 141 3.98 21.45 8.32
C GLY A 141 5.27 21.40 9.12
N ALA A 142 6.05 22.48 9.12
CA ALA A 142 7.34 22.58 9.85
C ALA A 142 7.28 22.24 11.36
N LYS A 143 6.07 22.13 11.95
CA LYS A 143 5.82 21.75 13.35
C LYS A 143 4.85 20.56 13.51
N ARG A 144 4.48 19.89 12.42
CA ARG A 144 3.55 18.75 12.40
C ARG A 144 4.05 17.71 11.40
N PRO A 145 5.00 16.85 11.79
CA PRO A 145 5.47 15.79 10.91
C PRO A 145 4.32 14.82 10.60
N GLY A 146 4.33 14.24 9.40
CA GLY A 146 3.49 13.09 9.08
C GLY A 146 3.96 11.87 9.87
N VAL A 147 3.02 11.00 10.28
CA VAL A 147 3.34 9.75 10.97
C VAL A 147 3.27 8.60 9.97
N PHE A 148 4.29 7.75 9.98
CA PHE A 148 4.46 6.64 9.05
C PHE A 148 4.59 5.31 9.80
N THR A 149 4.04 4.25 9.23
CA THR A 149 4.31 2.87 9.65
C THR A 149 5.68 2.46 9.11
N SER A 150 6.65 2.16 9.98
CA SER A 150 8.00 1.73 9.57
C SER A 150 7.98 0.31 9.00
N ILE A 151 8.47 0.11 7.76
CA ILE A 151 8.51 -1.22 7.14
C ILE A 151 9.58 -2.13 7.77
N GLN A 152 10.69 -1.56 8.23
CA GLN A 152 11.77 -2.34 8.84
C GLN A 152 11.31 -3.13 10.06
N GLN A 153 10.40 -2.57 10.87
CA GLN A 153 9.85 -3.26 12.04
C GLN A 153 8.95 -4.46 11.69
N PHE A 154 8.39 -4.49 10.48
CA PHE A 154 7.49 -5.55 10.03
C PHE A 154 8.11 -6.47 8.99
N HIS A 155 9.41 -6.36 8.72
CA HIS A 155 10.08 -7.14 7.68
C HIS A 155 9.89 -8.66 7.88
N THR A 156 10.13 -9.17 9.10
CA THR A 156 9.91 -10.58 9.43
C THR A 156 8.45 -10.98 9.25
N TRP A 157 7.52 -10.16 9.74
CA TRP A 157 6.08 -10.43 9.59
C TRP A 157 5.67 -10.52 8.12
N ILE A 158 6.13 -9.60 7.27
CA ILE A 158 5.85 -9.59 5.83
C ILE A 158 6.36 -10.89 5.18
N GLN A 159 7.60 -11.26 5.48
CA GLN A 159 8.21 -12.47 4.90
C GLN A 159 7.48 -13.75 5.33
N VAL A 160 7.04 -13.85 6.58
CA VAL A 160 6.25 -14.98 7.07
C VAL A 160 4.90 -15.07 6.34
N GLN A 161 4.18 -13.95 6.20
CA GLN A 161 2.88 -13.95 5.51
C GLN A 161 3.00 -14.28 4.02
N MET A 162 4.08 -13.83 3.37
CA MET A 162 4.37 -14.16 1.98
C MET A 162 4.88 -15.61 1.78
N GLY A 163 5.08 -16.37 2.87
CA GLY A 163 5.61 -17.74 2.82
C GLY A 163 7.12 -17.81 2.48
N LEU A 164 7.85 -16.71 2.64
CA LEU A 164 9.29 -16.63 2.40
C LEU A 164 10.12 -17.06 3.61
N LEU A 165 9.54 -17.02 4.81
CA LEU A 165 10.13 -17.50 6.05
C LEU A 165 9.13 -18.39 6.81
N PRO A 166 9.61 -19.39 7.58
CA PRO A 166 8.75 -20.15 8.48
C PRO A 166 8.23 -19.24 9.61
N PRO A 167 7.01 -19.45 10.12
CA PRO A 167 6.54 -18.75 11.31
C PRO A 167 7.45 -19.11 12.49
N GLU A 168 7.92 -18.10 13.23
CA GLU A 168 8.66 -18.31 14.47
C GLU A 168 7.80 -19.13 15.45
N ALA A 169 8.40 -20.17 16.04
CA ALA A 169 7.75 -21.12 16.95
C ALA A 169 7.56 -20.54 18.35
#